data_AF-A0A7C1GNS0-F1
#
_entry.id   AF-A0A7C1GNS0-F1
#
_cell.length_a   1.000
_cell.length_b   1.000
_cell.length_c   1.000
_cell.angle_alpha   90.00
_cell.angle_beta   90.00
_cell.angle_gamma   90.00
#
_symmetry.space_group_name_H-M   'P 1'
#
loop_
_entity.id
_entity.type
_entity.pdbx_description
1 polymer ?
#
loop_
_entity_poly.entity_id
_entity_poly.type
_entity_poly.pdbx_seq_one_letter_code
_entity_poly.pdbx_strand_id
1 'polypeptide(L)'
;MKRKLLTLVLMALAIVTGCKNENDDEVTNIIRFNDGQFTLYRGYSYKYSDALETGATPFVINLLGEGVSYSSDAGKFIGTGSLVTGYFYSENIAEVKNGLYTIDIFSQKEINTADSCRVYYNYDFAQDTGKVYTIKAGIFDVVNLGRLMSYKIDIQTADFIHFTGEFRGTVDPL
;
A
#
# COMPACT_ATOMS: atom_id res chain seq x y z
N MET A 1 -68.49 21.13 -34.31
CA MET A 1 -69.03 20.28 -33.23
C MET A 1 -67.95 19.31 -32.78
N LYS A 2 -67.68 19.28 -31.47
CA LYS A 2 -66.49 18.67 -30.84
C LYS A 2 -66.52 17.13 -30.94
N ARG A 3 -65.45 16.53 -31.47
CA ARG A 3 -65.18 15.09 -31.39
C ARG A 3 -64.28 14.78 -30.19
N LYS A 4 -64.51 13.60 -29.65
CA LYS A 4 -64.14 13.05 -28.35
C LYS A 4 -62.69 12.56 -28.26
N LEU A 5 -62.27 12.36 -27.00
CA LEU A 5 -61.34 11.35 -26.49
C LEU A 5 -59.84 11.53 -26.85
N LEU A 6 -59.00 11.76 -25.83
CA LEU A 6 -58.14 10.67 -25.32
C LEU A 6 -57.54 11.02 -23.95
N THR A 7 -57.43 9.98 -23.17
CA THR A 7 -57.04 9.84 -21.77
C THR A 7 -55.51 9.87 -21.59
N LEU A 8 -55.07 9.96 -20.32
CA LEU A 8 -53.78 9.53 -19.77
C LEU A 8 -52.59 10.51 -19.86
N VAL A 9 -52.23 11.11 -18.71
CA VAL A 9 -50.83 11.22 -18.28
C VAL A 9 -50.77 10.77 -16.82
N LEU A 10 -50.38 9.51 -16.63
CA LEU A 10 -49.84 9.00 -15.36
C LEU A 10 -48.49 9.69 -15.14
N MET A 11 -48.36 10.45 -14.06
CA MET A 11 -47.05 10.89 -13.56
C MET A 11 -46.72 10.03 -12.34
N ALA A 12 -46.21 8.83 -12.59
CA ALA A 12 -45.57 8.01 -11.57
C ALA A 12 -44.16 8.56 -11.35
N LEU A 13 -44.03 9.56 -10.47
CA LEU A 13 -42.75 9.83 -9.79
C LEU A 13 -42.67 8.86 -8.60
N ALA A 14 -42.11 7.68 -8.84
CA ALA A 14 -41.69 6.77 -7.79
C ALA A 14 -40.21 6.46 -8.01
N ILE A 15 -39.39 7.33 -7.42
CA ILE A 15 -38.18 7.02 -6.69
C ILE A 15 -37.39 5.86 -7.30
N VAL A 16 -36.46 6.20 -8.21
CA VAL A 16 -35.29 5.35 -8.41
C VAL A 16 -34.47 5.48 -7.13
N THR A 17 -34.83 4.70 -6.11
CA THR A 17 -33.88 4.24 -5.11
C THR A 17 -32.89 3.41 -5.91
N GLY A 18 -31.89 4.08 -6.47
CA GLY A 18 -30.67 3.42 -6.89
C GLY A 18 -30.12 2.78 -5.63
N CYS A 19 -30.41 1.49 -5.45
CA CYS A 19 -29.61 0.63 -4.61
C CYS A 19 -28.17 0.80 -5.10
N LYS A 20 -27.41 1.65 -4.41
CA LYS A 20 -25.96 1.53 -4.45
C LYS A 20 -25.69 0.13 -3.93
N ASN A 21 -25.25 -0.75 -4.84
CA ASN A 21 -24.63 -1.98 -4.42
C ASN A 21 -23.46 -1.59 -3.50
N GLU A 22 -23.47 -2.06 -2.25
CA GLU A 22 -22.39 -1.89 -1.28
C GLU A 22 -21.13 -2.72 -1.64
N ASN A 23 -20.90 -2.93 -2.95
CA ASN A 23 -19.75 -3.62 -3.54
C ASN A 23 -19.11 -2.70 -4.60
N ASP A 24 -18.99 -1.41 -4.31
CA ASP A 24 -18.07 -0.55 -5.06
C ASP A 24 -16.66 -0.98 -4.67
N ASP A 25 -16.05 -1.77 -5.55
CA ASP A 25 -14.69 -2.29 -5.53
C ASP A 25 -13.74 -1.47 -4.64
N GLU A 26 -13.34 -2.01 -3.49
CA GLU A 26 -12.13 -1.52 -2.80
C GLU A 26 -11.02 -1.54 -3.84
N VAL A 27 -10.55 -0.35 -4.25
CA VAL A 27 -9.48 -0.20 -5.23
C VAL A 27 -8.17 -0.62 -4.55
N THR A 28 -8.02 -1.93 -4.41
CA THR A 28 -6.85 -2.60 -3.88
C THR A 28 -5.67 -2.35 -4.81
N ASN A 29 -4.48 -2.36 -4.23
CA ASN A 29 -3.21 -2.19 -4.91
C ASN A 29 -2.90 -0.80 -5.47
N ILE A 30 -3.75 0.22 -5.31
CA ILE A 30 -3.45 1.59 -5.75
C ILE A 30 -3.06 2.47 -4.57
N ILE A 31 -1.88 3.09 -4.65
CA ILE A 31 -1.41 4.13 -3.73
C ILE A 31 -1.60 5.49 -4.39
N ARG A 32 -2.21 6.43 -3.66
CA ARG A 32 -2.51 7.79 -4.09
C ARG A 32 -1.74 8.79 -3.24
N PHE A 33 -1.27 9.87 -3.86
CA PHE A 33 -0.58 10.95 -3.17
C PHE A 33 -0.66 12.23 -4.00
N ASN A 34 -1.05 13.36 -3.38
CA ASN A 34 -1.30 14.62 -4.10
C ASN A 34 -2.12 14.39 -5.39
N ASP A 35 -1.57 14.76 -6.56
CA ASP A 35 -2.15 14.57 -7.89
C ASP A 35 -1.66 13.28 -8.60
N GLY A 36 -0.93 12.42 -7.89
CA GLY A 36 -0.31 11.21 -8.42
C GLY A 36 -0.93 9.93 -7.86
N GLN A 37 -0.76 8.85 -8.62
CA GLN A 37 -1.02 7.49 -8.14
C GLN A 37 -0.06 6.49 -8.79
N PHE A 38 0.11 5.35 -8.14
CA PHE A 38 0.77 4.18 -8.72
C PHE A 38 0.14 2.90 -8.18
N THR A 39 0.26 1.82 -8.95
CA THR A 39 -0.23 0.50 -8.57
C THR A 39 0.93 -0.36 -8.07
N LEU A 40 0.68 -1.17 -7.05
CA LEU A 40 1.59 -2.16 -6.47
C LEU A 40 1.15 -3.58 -6.88
N TYR A 41 2.07 -4.44 -7.29
CA TYR A 41 1.71 -5.75 -7.88
C TYR A 41 2.32 -6.94 -7.14
N ARG A 42 3.44 -6.74 -6.45
CA ARG A 42 4.16 -7.81 -5.76
C ARG A 42 4.93 -7.28 -4.58
N GLY A 43 4.99 -8.05 -3.51
CA GLY A 43 5.85 -7.79 -2.38
C GLY A 43 7.02 -8.77 -2.30
N TYR A 44 8.06 -8.33 -1.63
CA TYR A 44 9.22 -9.11 -1.25
C TYR A 44 9.56 -8.82 0.21
N SER A 45 9.97 -9.83 0.96
CA SER A 45 10.40 -9.67 2.35
C SER A 45 11.60 -10.52 2.70
N TYR A 46 12.43 -10.06 3.62
CA TYR A 46 13.45 -10.91 4.24
C TYR A 46 13.69 -10.48 5.68
N LYS A 47 14.10 -11.45 6.51
CA LYS A 47 14.55 -11.19 7.88
C LYS A 47 15.91 -10.48 7.83
N TYR A 48 15.96 -9.26 8.34
CA TYR A 48 17.18 -8.44 8.31
C TYR A 48 18.22 -8.90 9.34
N SER A 49 17.76 -9.23 10.55
CA SER A 49 18.59 -9.76 11.62
C SER A 49 17.77 -10.63 12.57
N ASP A 50 18.43 -11.25 13.54
CA ASP A 50 17.75 -11.87 14.66
C ASP A 50 17.07 -10.82 15.56
N ALA A 51 16.27 -11.32 16.52
CA ALA A 51 15.55 -10.50 17.47
C ALA A 51 16.49 -9.56 18.24
N LEU A 52 16.05 -8.31 18.38
CA LEU A 52 16.74 -7.24 19.08
C LEU A 52 16.47 -7.32 20.60
N GLU A 53 17.19 -6.52 21.38
CA GLU A 53 16.95 -6.39 22.83
C GLU A 53 15.54 -5.88 23.15
N THR A 54 14.92 -5.14 22.23
CA THR A 54 13.51 -4.72 22.31
C THR A 54 12.52 -5.88 22.14
N GLY A 55 12.99 -7.09 21.83
CA GLY A 55 12.17 -8.26 21.51
C GLY A 55 11.65 -8.27 20.07
N ALA A 56 11.82 -7.19 19.32
CA ALA A 56 11.40 -7.13 17.93
C ALA A 56 12.39 -7.81 16.99
N THR A 57 11.89 -8.48 15.97
CA THR A 57 12.67 -8.99 14.84
C THR A 57 12.47 -8.06 13.64
N PRO A 58 13.55 -7.53 13.04
CA PRO A 58 13.44 -6.65 11.89
C PRO A 58 13.28 -7.42 10.58
N PHE A 59 12.30 -7.01 9.78
CA PHE A 59 12.08 -7.47 8.41
C PHE A 59 12.18 -6.29 7.46
N VAL A 60 12.83 -6.48 6.31
CA VAL A 60 12.72 -5.51 5.22
C VAL A 60 11.55 -5.90 4.34
N ILE A 61 10.63 -4.97 4.13
CA ILE A 61 9.48 -5.13 3.23
C ILE A 61 9.70 -4.27 2.00
N ASN A 62 9.45 -4.83 0.82
CA ASN A 62 9.53 -4.15 -0.47
C ASN A 62 8.26 -4.43 -1.25
N LEU A 63 7.44 -3.41 -1.50
CA LEU A 63 6.20 -3.49 -2.29
C LEU A 63 6.43 -2.81 -3.64
N LEU A 64 6.47 -3.59 -4.70
CA LEU A 64 6.89 -3.17 -6.03
C LEU A 64 5.69 -2.76 -6.87
N GLY A 65 5.82 -1.63 -7.55
CA GLY A 65 4.89 -1.17 -8.57
C GLY A 65 5.26 -1.60 -9.98
N GLU A 66 4.46 -1.14 -10.95
CA GLU A 66 4.68 -1.44 -12.37
C GLU A 66 6.09 -1.01 -12.81
N GLY A 67 6.73 -1.83 -13.64
CA GLY A 67 8.04 -1.54 -14.21
C GLY A 67 9.25 -1.82 -13.29
N VAL A 68 9.02 -2.22 -12.04
CA VAL A 68 10.09 -2.65 -11.11
C VAL A 68 10.08 -4.17 -10.94
N SER A 69 11.26 -4.78 -10.96
CA SER A 69 11.43 -6.20 -10.61
C SER A 69 12.70 -6.41 -9.77
N TYR A 70 12.80 -7.55 -9.09
CA TYR A 70 14.01 -7.95 -8.38
C TYR A 70 14.81 -8.94 -9.23
N SER A 71 16.09 -8.65 -9.46
CA SER A 71 17.03 -9.56 -10.10
C SER A 71 17.78 -10.35 -9.03
N SER A 72 17.50 -11.65 -8.93
CA SER A 72 18.23 -12.57 -8.05
C SER A 72 19.72 -12.63 -8.38
N ASP A 73 20.05 -12.62 -9.67
CA ASP A 73 21.43 -12.73 -10.15
C ASP A 73 22.28 -11.50 -9.79
N ALA A 74 21.67 -10.31 -9.83
CA ALA A 74 22.32 -9.05 -9.51
C ALA A 74 22.13 -8.63 -8.04
N GLY A 75 21.28 -9.32 -7.27
CA GLY A 75 20.94 -8.98 -5.88
C GLY A 75 20.33 -7.58 -5.71
N LYS A 76 19.60 -7.08 -6.70
CA LYS A 76 19.08 -5.70 -6.71
C LYS A 76 17.79 -5.53 -7.49
N PHE A 77 17.06 -4.46 -7.19
CA PHE A 77 15.93 -4.01 -8.01
C PHE A 77 16.41 -3.46 -9.36
N ILE A 78 15.61 -3.67 -10.39
CA ILE A 78 15.86 -3.23 -11.77
C ILE A 78 14.58 -2.65 -12.39
N GLY A 79 14.75 -1.91 -13.47
CA GLY A 79 13.67 -1.26 -14.21
C GLY A 79 13.37 0.15 -13.74
N THR A 80 12.24 0.70 -14.18
CA THR A 80 11.80 2.06 -13.86
C THR A 80 10.36 2.01 -13.39
N GLY A 81 10.08 2.53 -12.20
CA GLY A 81 8.73 2.47 -11.64
C GLY A 81 8.65 2.95 -10.19
N SER A 82 7.75 2.35 -9.42
CA SER A 82 7.52 2.72 -8.02
C SER A 82 7.83 1.58 -7.06
N LEU A 83 8.27 1.91 -5.84
CA LEU A 83 8.59 0.96 -4.79
C LEU A 83 8.29 1.59 -3.44
N VAL A 84 7.55 0.89 -2.57
CA VAL A 84 7.45 1.22 -1.15
C VAL A 84 8.36 0.26 -0.39
N THR A 85 9.26 0.77 0.45
CA THR A 85 10.19 -0.07 1.22
C THR A 85 10.41 0.47 2.62
N GLY A 86 10.74 -0.40 3.58
CA GLY A 86 11.09 -0.02 4.94
C GLY A 86 11.40 -1.22 5.84
N TYR A 87 11.88 -0.93 7.06
CA TYR A 87 12.04 -1.92 8.10
C TYR A 87 10.76 -2.02 8.92
N PHE A 88 10.32 -3.25 9.21
CA PHE A 88 9.17 -3.57 10.03
C PHE A 88 9.64 -4.42 11.21
N TYR A 89 9.33 -3.97 12.42
CA TYR A 89 9.78 -4.57 13.66
C TYR A 89 8.65 -5.43 14.25
N SER A 90 8.70 -6.73 13.95
CA SER A 90 7.65 -7.70 14.30
C SER A 90 7.96 -8.40 15.62
N GLU A 91 6.94 -8.79 16.39
CA GLU A 91 7.11 -9.61 17.61
C GLU A 91 7.53 -11.07 17.32
N ASN A 92 7.57 -11.47 16.05
CA ASN A 92 7.84 -12.85 15.65
C ASN A 92 9.15 -12.98 14.86
N ILE A 93 9.88 -14.06 15.11
CA ILE A 93 11.18 -14.31 14.49
C ILE A 93 11.13 -14.84 13.04
N ALA A 94 9.97 -15.33 12.58
CA ALA A 94 9.82 -16.00 11.30
C ALA A 94 9.18 -15.11 10.23
N GLU A 95 8.29 -14.20 10.63
CA GLU A 95 7.53 -13.37 9.70
C GLU A 95 7.04 -12.05 10.33
N VAL A 96 6.61 -11.13 9.47
CA VAL A 96 5.84 -9.95 9.88
C VAL A 96 4.45 -10.38 10.32
N LYS A 97 4.08 -10.08 11.57
CA LYS A 97 2.77 -10.39 12.15
C LYS A 97 1.73 -9.33 11.85
N ASN A 98 0.47 -9.72 12.02
CA ASN A 98 -0.65 -8.79 11.97
C ASN A 98 -0.45 -7.71 13.03
N GLY A 99 -0.74 -6.46 12.67
CA GLY A 99 -0.60 -5.37 13.61
C GLY A 99 -0.59 -4.02 12.92
N LEU A 100 -0.74 -2.99 13.75
CA LEU A 100 -0.61 -1.60 13.33
C LEU A 100 0.83 -1.14 13.54
N TYR A 101 1.60 -1.07 12.45
CA TYR A 101 2.99 -0.64 12.48
C TYR A 101 3.08 0.87 12.36
N THR A 102 3.53 1.54 13.41
CA THR A 102 3.64 3.01 13.42
C THR A 102 5.03 3.45 12.97
N ILE A 103 5.11 4.50 12.14
CA ILE A 103 6.40 5.08 11.73
C ILE A 103 7.14 5.63 12.95
N ASP A 104 8.31 5.06 13.22
CA ASP A 104 9.24 5.48 14.25
C ASP A 104 10.47 6.14 13.61
N ILE A 105 10.45 7.47 13.56
CA ILE A 105 11.55 8.25 12.99
C ILE A 105 12.79 8.31 13.88
N PHE A 106 12.68 7.87 15.14
CA PHE A 106 13.79 7.86 16.09
C PHE A 106 14.47 6.49 16.15
N SER A 107 13.96 5.50 15.42
CA SER A 107 14.50 4.13 15.35
C SER A 107 14.75 3.55 16.75
N GLN A 108 13.74 3.64 17.61
CA GLN A 108 13.64 2.91 18.87
C GLN A 108 13.48 1.40 18.62
N LYS A 109 12.92 1.01 17.46
CA LYS A 109 12.85 -0.39 16.98
C LYS A 109 12.01 -1.29 17.89
N GLU A 110 10.97 -0.71 18.46
CA GLU A 110 9.99 -1.42 19.28
C GLU A 110 9.12 -2.32 18.41
N ILE A 111 8.51 -3.33 19.02
CA ILE A 111 7.51 -4.17 18.35
C ILE A 111 6.38 -3.30 17.78
N ASN A 112 5.89 -3.65 16.59
CA ASN A 112 4.85 -2.93 15.84
C ASN A 112 5.26 -1.50 15.49
N THR A 113 6.53 -1.30 15.16
CA THR A 113 7.03 -0.06 14.55
C THR A 113 7.60 -0.31 13.16
N ALA A 114 7.68 0.74 12.36
CA ALA A 114 8.38 0.72 11.08
C ALA A 114 9.31 1.93 10.97
N ASP A 115 10.49 1.76 10.38
CA ASP A 115 11.42 2.88 10.18
C ASP A 115 12.11 2.85 8.80
N SER A 116 12.88 3.91 8.54
CA SER A 116 13.63 4.12 7.30
C SER A 116 12.79 3.96 6.03
N CYS A 117 11.47 4.17 6.15
CA CYS A 117 10.52 3.96 5.08
C CYS A 117 10.73 4.97 3.95
N ARG A 118 10.71 4.47 2.71
CA ARG A 118 10.84 5.28 1.49
C ARG A 118 9.81 4.87 0.46
N VAL A 119 9.32 5.86 -0.29
CA VAL A 119 8.55 5.66 -1.51
C VAL A 119 9.37 6.17 -2.68
N TYR A 120 9.78 5.25 -3.56
CA TYR A 120 10.35 5.56 -4.86
C TYR A 120 9.20 5.73 -5.84
N TYR A 121 9.24 6.80 -6.63
CA TYR A 121 8.20 7.09 -7.62
C TYR A 121 8.85 7.50 -8.94
N ASN A 122 8.48 6.77 -10.00
CA ASN A 122 9.10 6.91 -11.32
C ASN A 122 10.64 6.89 -11.24
N TYR A 123 11.17 5.94 -10.46
CA TYR A 123 12.60 5.79 -10.18
C TYR A 123 13.20 4.75 -11.11
N ASP A 124 14.26 5.12 -11.82
CA ASP A 124 15.10 4.26 -12.64
C ASP A 124 16.22 3.68 -11.77
N PHE A 125 16.12 2.38 -11.49
CA PHE A 125 17.07 1.64 -10.66
C PHE A 125 18.41 1.33 -11.36
N ALA A 126 18.51 1.55 -12.68
CA ALA A 126 19.78 1.41 -13.40
C ALA A 126 20.63 2.69 -13.33
N GLN A 127 19.98 3.86 -13.30
CA GLN A 127 20.63 5.17 -13.33
C GLN A 127 20.59 5.91 -11.99
N ASP A 128 19.86 5.40 -11.00
CA ASP A 128 19.58 6.05 -9.72
C ASP A 128 18.96 7.45 -9.87
N THR A 129 17.98 7.57 -10.78
CA THR A 129 17.27 8.82 -11.07
C THR A 129 15.77 8.68 -10.85
N GLY A 130 15.11 9.73 -10.36
CA GLY A 130 13.66 9.76 -10.12
C GLY A 130 13.33 10.50 -8.83
N LYS A 131 12.16 10.20 -8.25
CA LYS A 131 11.76 10.79 -6.96
C LYS A 131 11.87 9.76 -5.84
N VAL A 132 12.42 10.20 -4.70
CA VAL A 132 12.48 9.41 -3.46
C VAL A 132 11.86 10.24 -2.35
N TYR A 133 10.76 9.75 -1.80
CA TYR A 133 10.07 10.36 -0.67
C TYR A 133 10.49 9.64 0.61
N THR A 134 11.08 10.40 1.54
CA THR A 134 11.40 9.85 2.87
C THR A 134 10.19 10.03 3.78
N ILE A 135 9.71 8.92 4.32
CA ILE A 135 8.52 8.89 5.17
C ILE A 135 8.90 9.25 6.60
N LYS A 136 8.05 10.04 7.26
CA LYS A 136 8.30 10.67 8.56
C LYS A 136 7.17 10.55 9.57
N ALA A 137 5.99 10.10 9.16
CA ALA A 137 4.93 9.70 10.09
C ALA A 137 3.92 8.80 9.38
N GLY A 138 2.98 8.27 10.15
CA GLY A 138 1.89 7.44 9.67
C GLY A 138 1.99 5.99 10.13
N ILE A 139 1.24 5.13 9.46
CA ILE A 139 1.00 3.76 9.85
C ILE A 139 0.94 2.82 8.64
N PHE A 140 1.23 1.55 8.92
CA PHE A 140 0.85 0.42 8.10
C PHE A 140 -0.04 -0.51 8.92
N ASP A 141 -1.29 -0.71 8.53
CA ASP A 141 -2.13 -1.77 9.11
C ASP A 141 -1.92 -3.04 8.30
N VAL A 142 -1.23 -4.01 8.92
CA VAL A 142 -0.74 -5.22 8.27
C VAL A 142 -1.62 -6.40 8.63
N VAL A 143 -2.05 -7.14 7.61
CA VAL A 143 -2.74 -8.42 7.75
C VAL A 143 -1.97 -9.50 6.97
N ASN A 144 -1.35 -10.41 7.71
CA ASN A 144 -0.73 -11.63 7.20
C ASN A 144 -1.79 -12.74 7.10
N LEU A 145 -2.06 -13.17 5.87
CA LEU A 145 -2.98 -14.27 5.53
C LEU A 145 -2.19 -15.50 5.02
N GLY A 146 -0.92 -15.64 5.42
CA GLY A 146 0.02 -16.62 4.91
C GLY A 146 0.71 -16.14 3.63
N ARG A 147 0.40 -16.76 2.49
CA ARG A 147 1.03 -16.40 1.19
C ARG A 147 0.54 -15.06 0.61
N LEU A 148 -0.55 -14.53 1.16
CA LEU A 148 -1.09 -13.23 0.81
C LEU A 148 -0.93 -12.32 2.02
N MET A 149 -0.53 -11.08 1.77
CA MET A 149 -0.50 -10.04 2.78
C MET A 149 -1.29 -8.83 2.31
N SER A 150 -1.91 -8.14 3.26
CA SER A 150 -2.45 -6.80 3.07
C SER A 150 -1.63 -5.80 3.90
N TYR A 151 -1.34 -4.66 3.30
CA TYR A 151 -0.73 -3.50 3.92
C TYR A 151 -1.60 -2.31 3.57
N LYS A 152 -2.45 -1.87 4.51
CA LYS A 152 -3.13 -0.59 4.39
C LYS A 152 -2.14 0.49 4.77
N ILE A 153 -1.89 1.38 3.82
CA ILE A 153 -0.84 2.39 3.88
C ILE A 153 -1.50 3.75 4.13
N ASP A 154 -1.10 4.41 5.20
CA ASP A 154 -1.43 5.79 5.52
C ASP A 154 -0.17 6.44 6.08
N ILE A 155 0.67 6.98 5.19
CA ILE A 155 2.00 7.47 5.55
C ILE A 155 2.28 8.84 4.95
N GLN A 156 3.13 9.63 5.60
CA GLN A 156 3.42 11.00 5.17
C GLN A 156 4.89 11.35 5.26
N THR A 157 5.33 12.23 4.38
CA THR A 157 6.65 12.88 4.42
C THR A 157 6.65 14.06 5.42
N ALA A 158 7.83 14.66 5.66
CA ALA A 158 7.93 15.87 6.50
C ALA A 158 7.26 17.10 5.87
N ASP A 159 7.15 17.14 4.54
CA ASP A 159 6.48 18.18 3.76
C ASP A 159 5.00 17.87 3.48
N PHE A 160 4.40 16.97 4.27
CA PHE A 160 2.97 16.64 4.24
C PHE A 160 2.47 16.04 2.93
N ILE A 161 3.35 15.39 2.15
CA ILE A 161 2.92 14.55 1.04
C ILE A 161 2.36 13.27 1.65
N HIS A 162 1.05 13.09 1.50
CA HIS A 162 0.31 11.98 2.10
C HIS A 162 0.11 10.86 1.09
N PHE A 163 0.57 9.65 1.43
CA PHE A 163 0.41 8.44 0.63
C PHE A 163 -0.64 7.56 1.30
N THR A 164 -1.73 7.29 0.58
CA THR A 164 -2.83 6.47 1.06
C THR A 164 -3.20 5.37 0.08
N GLY A 165 -3.54 4.19 0.57
CA GLY A 165 -3.98 3.08 -0.26
C GLY A 165 -3.84 1.75 0.45
N GLU A 166 -3.98 0.66 -0.30
CA GLU A 166 -3.76 -0.69 0.21
C GLU A 166 -2.96 -1.47 -0.82
N PHE A 167 -1.93 -2.20 -0.38
CA PHE A 167 -1.40 -3.32 -1.12
C PHE A 167 -2.05 -4.59 -0.61
N ARG A 168 -2.57 -5.43 -1.51
CA ARG A 168 -3.04 -6.78 -1.21
C ARG A 168 -2.54 -7.72 -2.30
N GLY A 169 -1.56 -8.56 -1.94
CA GLY A 169 -0.89 -9.43 -2.90
C GLY A 169 0.07 -10.41 -2.24
N THR A 170 0.81 -11.13 -3.06
CA THR A 170 1.83 -12.07 -2.58
C THR A 170 3.06 -11.30 -2.10
N VAL A 171 3.64 -11.74 -0.98
CA VAL A 171 4.93 -11.26 -0.49
C VAL A 171 5.86 -12.45 -0.43
N ASP A 172 6.79 -12.52 -1.37
CA ASP A 172 7.71 -13.65 -1.50
C ASP A 172 8.98 -13.41 -0.65
N PRO A 173 9.60 -14.46 -0.09
CA PRO A 173 10.89 -14.32 0.56
C PRO A 173 11.99 -13.96 -0.46
N LEU A 174 12.92 -13.09 -0.07
CA LEU A 174 14.18 -12.82 -0.79
C LEU A 174 15.35 -13.63 -0.24
#